data_AF-A0A956MHL2-F1
#
_entry.id   AF-A0A956MHL2-F1
#
_cell.length_a   1.000
_cell.length_b   1.000
_cell.length_c   1.000
_cell.angle_alpha   90.00
_cell.angle_beta   90.00
_cell.angle_gamma   90.00
#
_symmetry.space_group_name_H-M   'P 1'
#
loop_
_entity.id
_entity.type
_entity.pdbx_description
1 polymer ?
#
loop_
_entity_poly.entity_id
_entity_poly.type
_entity_poly.pdbx_seq_one_letter_code
_entity_poly.pdbx_strand_id
1 'polypeptide(L)'
;MDLDYKPEGYTSVAPYLIVRDARRTLDFLRTVFDARELRAYPTPEGTLMHAEVRIDDTVVMLADAAPSWPMVPAHVHVYVDDVDDVYRRALAAGAEAVQEPVQKGDEDRRGGVKDAGGTTWWIATRVG
;
A
#
# COMPACT_ATOMS: atom_id res chain seq x y z
N MET A 1 21.85 -0.35 27.67
CA MET A 1 21.38 -0.01 26.31
C MET A 1 19.94 0.38 26.49
N ASP A 2 19.60 1.63 26.26
CA ASP A 2 18.19 2.01 26.14
C ASP A 2 17.64 1.24 24.96
N LEU A 3 16.79 0.25 25.24
CA LEU A 3 16.01 -0.39 24.22
C LEU A 3 14.99 0.65 23.79
N ASP A 4 15.18 1.20 22.59
CA ASP A 4 14.20 2.07 21.98
C ASP A 4 12.86 1.31 21.92
N TYR A 5 11.77 1.98 22.29
CA TYR A 5 10.46 1.32 22.50
C TYR A 5 9.83 0.82 21.18
N LYS A 6 10.45 1.17 20.05
CA LYS A 6 10.10 0.73 18.70
C LYS A 6 11.36 0.41 17.88
N PRO A 7 11.24 -0.46 16.85
CA PRO A 7 12.38 -0.75 15.99
C PRO A 7 12.81 0.47 15.16
N GLU A 8 14.11 0.55 14.87
CA GLU A 8 14.67 1.58 14.01
C GLU A 8 14.01 1.57 12.61
N GLY A 9 13.67 2.75 12.09
CA GLY A 9 13.02 2.90 10.79
C GLY A 9 11.54 2.52 10.74
N TYR A 10 10.88 2.31 11.88
CA TYR A 10 9.42 2.15 11.95
C TYR A 10 8.73 3.46 12.32
N THR A 11 7.70 3.79 11.57
CA THR A 11 6.73 4.82 11.95
C THR A 11 5.98 4.37 13.21
N SER A 12 5.58 5.32 14.04
CA SER A 12 4.84 5.01 15.28
C SER A 12 3.40 4.54 15.01
N VAL A 13 2.88 4.81 13.81
CA VAL A 13 1.58 4.37 13.32
C VAL A 13 1.79 3.73 11.95
N ALA A 14 1.27 2.54 11.77
CA ALA A 14 1.33 1.78 10.52
C ALA A 14 -0.08 1.27 10.19
N PRO A 15 -0.58 1.46 8.96
CA PRO A 15 -1.83 0.81 8.55
C PRO A 15 -1.64 -0.71 8.51
N TYR A 16 -2.67 -1.44 8.93
CA TYR A 16 -2.74 -2.89 8.80
C TYR A 16 -3.91 -3.24 7.88
N LEU A 17 -3.60 -3.76 6.70
CA LEU A 17 -4.56 -4.06 5.65
C LEU A 17 -4.95 -5.54 5.69
N ILE A 18 -6.25 -5.82 5.85
CA ILE A 18 -6.80 -7.17 5.71
C ILE A 18 -7.41 -7.29 4.32
N VAL A 19 -6.73 -8.01 3.44
CA VAL A 19 -7.00 -8.04 1.99
C VAL A 19 -7.36 -9.45 1.52
N ARG A 20 -7.97 -9.57 0.34
CA ARG A 20 -8.39 -10.88 -0.21
C ARG A 20 -7.23 -11.80 -0.60
N ASP A 21 -6.14 -11.22 -1.09
CA ASP A 21 -4.94 -11.92 -1.56
C ASP A 21 -3.73 -11.03 -1.24
N ALA A 22 -3.15 -11.24 -0.06
CA ALA A 22 -2.07 -10.41 0.47
C ALA A 22 -0.78 -10.57 -0.32
N ARG A 23 -0.54 -11.73 -0.94
CA ARG A 23 0.63 -11.91 -1.81
C ARG A 23 0.51 -11.04 -3.06
N ARG A 24 -0.67 -11.06 -3.70
CA ARG A 24 -0.93 -10.23 -4.86
C ARG A 24 -0.92 -8.74 -4.54
N THR A 25 -1.45 -8.33 -3.38
CA THR A 25 -1.30 -6.95 -2.91
C THR A 25 0.18 -6.61 -2.70
N LEU A 26 0.97 -7.47 -2.06
CA LEU A 26 2.40 -7.21 -1.84
C LEU A 26 3.18 -7.02 -3.15
N ASP A 27 2.91 -7.85 -4.16
CA ASP A 27 3.53 -7.72 -5.49
C ASP A 27 3.07 -6.46 -6.23
N PHE A 28 1.80 -6.06 -6.05
CA PHE A 28 1.31 -4.77 -6.51
C PHE A 28 2.08 -3.61 -5.86
N LEU A 29 2.28 -3.61 -4.54
CA LEU A 29 3.00 -2.53 -3.85
C LEU A 29 4.45 -2.44 -4.28
N ARG A 30 5.13 -3.58 -4.47
CA ARG A 30 6.50 -3.63 -5.01
C ARG A 30 6.58 -3.05 -6.40
N THR A 31 5.64 -3.40 -7.28
CA THR A 31 5.64 -2.96 -8.66
C THR A 31 5.29 -1.47 -8.77
N VAL A 32 4.25 -1.04 -8.05
CA VAL A 32 3.62 0.26 -8.23
C VAL A 32 4.29 1.36 -7.41
N PHE A 33 4.64 1.06 -6.16
CA PHE A 33 5.19 2.04 -5.21
C PHE A 33 6.65 1.77 -4.84
N ASP A 34 7.33 0.94 -5.64
CA ASP A 34 8.73 0.53 -5.40
C ASP A 34 8.95 0.00 -3.97
N ALA A 35 7.91 -0.64 -3.43
CA ALA A 35 7.86 -1.03 -2.04
C ALA A 35 8.84 -2.18 -1.74
N ARG A 36 9.53 -2.10 -0.60
CA ARG A 36 10.50 -3.12 -0.17
C ARG A 36 9.88 -4.05 0.87
N GLU A 37 9.79 -5.34 0.58
CA GLU A 37 9.39 -6.33 1.60
C GLU A 37 10.40 -6.34 2.75
N LEU A 38 9.89 -6.29 3.97
CA LEU A 38 10.68 -6.40 5.20
C LEU A 38 10.56 -7.78 5.82
N ARG A 39 9.32 -8.27 5.94
CA ARG A 39 8.98 -9.53 6.57
C ARG A 39 7.76 -10.15 5.90
N ALA A 40 7.72 -11.47 5.84
CA ALA A 40 6.55 -12.22 5.42
C ALA A 40 6.48 -13.53 6.20
N TYR A 41 5.28 -13.86 6.66
CA TYR A 41 4.98 -15.06 7.44
C TYR A 41 3.89 -15.85 6.70
N PRO A 42 4.27 -16.69 5.72
CA PRO A 42 3.33 -17.53 5.00
C PRO A 42 2.81 -18.67 5.88
N THR A 43 1.57 -19.07 5.65
CA THR A 43 0.98 -20.30 6.15
C THR A 43 1.44 -21.50 5.30
N PRO A 44 1.33 -22.74 5.80
CA PRO A 44 1.58 -23.93 4.99
C PRO A 44 0.74 -24.00 3.71
N GLU A 45 -0.45 -23.39 3.70
CA GLU A 45 -1.38 -23.31 2.58
C GLU A 45 -1.01 -22.22 1.56
N GLY A 46 0.01 -21.41 1.84
CA GLY A 46 0.55 -20.39 0.93
C GLY A 46 -0.08 -19.00 1.04
N THR A 47 -1.06 -18.82 1.94
CA THR A 47 -1.57 -17.49 2.31
C THR A 47 -0.59 -16.76 3.24
N LEU A 48 -0.70 -15.45 3.38
CA LEU A 48 0.08 -14.64 4.31
C LEU A 48 -0.70 -14.38 5.59
N MET A 49 -0.24 -14.97 6.69
CA MET A 49 -0.74 -14.65 8.03
C MET A 49 -0.36 -13.22 8.42
N HIS A 50 0.82 -12.77 8.00
CA HIS A 50 1.32 -11.42 8.22
C HIS A 50 2.44 -11.10 7.22
N ALA A 51 2.50 -9.86 6.76
CA ALA A 51 3.63 -9.31 6.02
C ALA A 51 3.80 -7.83 6.36
N GLU A 52 5.02 -7.34 6.15
CA GLU A 52 5.42 -5.95 6.30
C GLU A 52 6.15 -5.51 5.03
N VAL A 53 5.77 -4.35 4.51
CA VAL A 53 6.41 -3.72 3.37
C VAL A 53 6.68 -2.25 3.67
N ARG A 54 7.84 -1.74 3.24
CA ARG A 54 8.17 -0.32 3.33
C ARG A 54 7.86 0.38 2.02
N ILE A 55 7.11 1.47 2.10
CA ILE A 55 6.92 2.44 1.03
C ILE A 55 7.54 3.75 1.54
N ASP A 56 8.62 4.19 0.89
CA ASP A 56 9.43 5.32 1.33
C ASP A 56 9.78 5.27 2.83
N ASP A 57 9.21 6.16 3.65
CA ASP A 57 9.48 6.27 5.08
C ASP A 57 8.59 5.39 5.98
N THR A 58 7.53 4.79 5.42
CA THR A 58 6.43 4.18 6.18
C THR A 58 6.35 2.67 5.98
N VAL A 59 6.06 1.96 7.06
CA VAL A 59 5.74 0.52 7.00
C VAL A 59 4.24 0.34 6.85
N VAL A 60 3.83 -0.45 5.87
CA VAL A 60 2.46 -0.96 5.69
C VAL A 60 2.47 -2.44 6.07
N MET A 61 1.54 -2.83 6.94
CA MET A 61 1.32 -4.21 7.32
C MET A 61 0.13 -4.78 6.57
N LEU A 62 0.17 -6.07 6.24
CA LEU A 62 -0.93 -6.73 5.56
C LEU A 62 -1.05 -8.21 5.90
N ALA A 63 -2.26 -8.75 5.80
CA ALA A 63 -2.56 -10.17 5.92
C ALA A 63 -3.74 -10.57 5.02
N ASP A 64 -3.81 -11.85 4.70
CA ASP A 64 -4.98 -12.43 4.05
C ASP A 64 -6.19 -12.40 4.99
N ALA A 65 -7.36 -12.14 4.41
CA ALA A 65 -8.62 -12.25 5.10
C ALA A 65 -8.91 -13.70 5.52
N ALA A 66 -9.47 -13.85 6.71
CA ALA A 66 -9.86 -15.13 7.29
C ALA A 66 -11.29 -15.02 7.89
N PRO A 67 -11.96 -16.14 8.19
CA PRO A 67 -13.30 -16.10 8.79
C PRO A 67 -13.42 -15.23 10.05
N SER A 68 -12.38 -15.21 10.90
CA SER A 68 -12.33 -14.38 12.11
C SER A 68 -11.79 -12.96 11.87
N TRP A 69 -11.20 -12.70 10.70
CA TRP A 69 -10.62 -11.43 10.29
C TRP A 69 -11.04 -11.13 8.85
N PRO A 70 -12.30 -10.71 8.64
CA PRO A 70 -12.82 -10.49 7.30
C PRO A 70 -12.11 -9.32 6.62
N MET A 71 -12.09 -9.34 5.29
CA MET A 71 -11.58 -8.24 4.48
C MET A 71 -12.33 -6.95 4.79
N VAL A 72 -11.60 -5.85 4.97
CA VAL A 72 -12.16 -4.50 5.19
C VAL A 72 -11.57 -3.56 4.14
N PRO A 73 -12.38 -2.97 3.24
CA PRO A 73 -11.89 -1.97 2.31
C PRO A 73 -11.25 -0.79 3.05
N ALA A 74 -10.06 -0.41 2.63
CA ALA A 74 -9.30 0.70 3.20
C ALA A 74 -9.04 1.78 2.15
N HIS A 75 -8.81 3.00 2.61
CA HIS A 75 -8.30 4.09 1.80
C HIS A 75 -6.94 4.51 2.37
N VAL A 76 -5.91 4.51 1.53
CA VAL A 76 -4.55 4.87 1.92
C VAL A 76 -4.07 5.98 1.00
N HIS A 77 -3.51 7.03 1.57
CA HIS A 77 -2.86 8.10 0.83
C HIS A 77 -1.36 7.83 0.73
N VAL A 78 -0.78 8.05 -0.45
CA VAL A 78 0.65 7.88 -0.71
C VAL A 78 1.15 9.05 -1.55
N TYR A 79 2.23 9.69 -1.08
CA TYR A 79 2.98 10.63 -1.90
C TYR A 79 4.01 9.87 -2.73
N VAL A 80 4.17 10.30 -3.98
CA VAL A 80 5.14 9.75 -4.94
C VAL A 80 5.78 10.87 -5.73
N ASP A 81 6.94 10.59 -6.33
CA ASP A 81 7.66 11.57 -7.15
C ASP A 81 6.89 11.98 -8.41
N ASP A 82 6.15 11.03 -9.02
CA ASP A 82 5.34 11.27 -10.23
C ASP A 82 4.01 10.50 -10.17
N VAL A 83 2.92 11.22 -9.90
CA VAL A 83 1.56 10.68 -9.82
C VAL A 83 1.07 10.11 -11.15
N ASP A 84 1.45 10.68 -12.30
CA ASP A 84 1.00 10.19 -13.60
C ASP A 84 1.74 8.90 -13.98
N ASP A 85 3.03 8.79 -13.67
CA ASP A 85 3.77 7.53 -13.87
C ASP A 85 3.23 6.40 -13.00
N VAL A 86 3.12 6.64 -11.69
CA VAL A 86 2.66 5.63 -10.72
C VAL A 86 1.21 5.22 -11.01
N TYR A 87 0.34 6.17 -11.39
CA TYR A 87 -1.03 5.85 -11.77
C TYR A 87 -1.09 4.93 -12.99
N ARG A 88 -0.33 5.22 -14.05
CA ARG A 88 -0.26 4.32 -15.23
C ARG A 88 0.29 2.95 -14.87
N ARG A 89 1.33 2.90 -14.02
CA ARG A 89 1.92 1.66 -13.53
C ARG A 89 0.91 0.81 -12.76
N ALA A 90 0.08 1.46 -11.92
CA ALA A 90 -0.98 0.79 -11.19
C ALA A 90 -2.05 0.17 -12.11
N LEU A 91 -2.48 0.91 -13.14
CA LEU A 91 -3.42 0.37 -14.13
C LEU A 91 -2.81 -0.81 -14.90
N ALA A 92 -1.54 -0.70 -15.30
CA ALA A 92 -0.83 -1.80 -15.95
C ALA A 92 -0.67 -3.04 -15.06
N ALA A 93 -0.58 -2.85 -13.73
CA ALA A 93 -0.59 -3.92 -12.72
C ALA A 93 -2.01 -4.48 -12.43
N GLY A 94 -3.03 -4.00 -13.14
CA GLY A 94 -4.40 -4.51 -13.06
C GLY A 94 -5.25 -3.88 -11.94
N ALA A 95 -4.89 -2.71 -11.43
CA ALA A 95 -5.77 -1.93 -10.57
C ALA A 95 -6.93 -1.31 -11.36
N GLU A 96 -8.05 -1.11 -10.68
CA GLU A 96 -9.21 -0.37 -11.20
C GLU A 96 -8.99 1.13 -11.03
N ALA A 97 -9.26 1.91 -12.08
CA ALA A 97 -9.26 3.36 -12.01
C ALA A 97 -10.41 3.86 -11.11
N VAL A 98 -10.09 4.65 -10.08
CA VAL A 98 -11.07 5.33 -9.23
C VAL A 98 -11.20 6.79 -9.64
N GLN A 99 -10.07 7.46 -9.85
CA GLN A 99 -10.01 8.85 -10.33
C GLN A 99 -8.70 9.07 -11.10
N GLU A 100 -8.78 9.61 -12.30
CA GLU A 100 -7.58 10.04 -13.04
C GLU A 100 -6.86 11.18 -12.30
N PRO A 101 -5.51 11.23 -12.33
CA PRO A 101 -4.76 12.31 -11.71
C PRO A 101 -5.19 13.67 -12.24
N VAL A 102 -5.54 14.56 -11.32
CA VAL A 102 -5.98 15.93 -11.62
C VAL A 102 -5.53 16.85 -10.49
N GLN A 103 -5.19 18.09 -10.83
CA GLN A 103 -4.96 19.16 -9.87
C GLN A 103 -6.21 20.04 -9.82
N LYS A 104 -6.73 20.35 -8.62
CA LYS A 104 -7.99 21.11 -8.47
C LYS A 104 -7.86 22.21 -7.43
N GLY A 105 -7.13 23.27 -7.78
CA GLY A 105 -7.02 24.46 -6.92
C GLY A 105 -6.27 24.23 -5.62
N ASP A 106 -5.63 23.06 -5.48
CA ASP A 106 -4.72 22.66 -4.42
C ASP A 106 -3.29 22.51 -4.96
N GLU A 107 -2.32 22.42 -4.04
CA GLU A 107 -0.90 22.24 -4.37
C GLU A 107 -0.58 20.83 -4.86
N ASP A 108 -1.51 19.88 -4.74
CA ASP A 108 -1.31 18.48 -5.13
C ASP A 108 -2.00 18.17 -6.46
N ARG A 109 -1.32 17.39 -7.30
CA ARG A 109 -1.98 16.61 -8.33
C ARG A 109 -2.27 15.22 -7.75
N ARG A 110 -3.54 14.78 -7.81
CA ARG A 110 -3.97 13.52 -7.15
C ARG A 110 -4.88 12.67 -8.02
N GLY A 111 -4.62 11.37 -8.02
CA GLY A 111 -5.47 10.34 -8.60
C GLY A 111 -5.77 9.22 -7.60
N GLY A 112 -6.59 8.26 -7.99
CA GLY A 112 -6.97 7.13 -7.16
C GLY A 112 -7.11 5.85 -7.96
N VAL A 113 -6.61 4.74 -7.41
CA VAL A 113 -6.77 3.39 -7.97
C VAL A 113 -7.18 2.40 -6.87
N LYS A 114 -7.86 1.32 -7.24
CA LYS A 114 -8.20 0.23 -6.32
C LYS A 114 -7.48 -1.04 -6.73
N ASP A 115 -6.71 -1.62 -5.80
CA ASP A 115 -5.98 -2.87 -6.06
C ASP A 115 -6.90 -4.10 -5.98
N ALA A 116 -6.37 -5.26 -6.39
CA ALA A 116 -7.09 -6.53 -6.33
C ALA A 116 -7.39 -7.01 -4.90
N GLY A 117 -6.64 -6.51 -3.90
CA GLY A 117 -6.86 -6.78 -2.48
C GLY A 117 -8.04 -6.02 -1.88
N GLY A 118 -8.52 -4.98 -2.59
CA GLY A 118 -9.66 -4.16 -2.21
C GLY A 118 -9.30 -2.80 -1.61
N THR A 119 -8.00 -2.47 -1.52
CA THR A 119 -7.53 -1.18 -0.99
C THR A 119 -7.59 -0.11 -2.07
N THR A 120 -8.14 1.05 -1.72
CA THR A 120 -8.08 2.25 -2.56
C THR A 120 -6.84 3.07 -2.19
N TRP A 121 -5.97 3.27 -3.17
CA TRP A 121 -4.74 4.05 -3.05
C TRP A 121 -4.96 5.42 -3.68
N TRP A 122 -4.89 6.47 -2.86
CA TRP A 122 -4.89 7.86 -3.31
C TRP A 122 -3.45 8.31 -3.49
N ILE A 123 -3.08 8.54 -4.75
CA ILE A 123 -1.70 8.78 -5.18
C ILE A 123 -1.56 10.27 -5.45
N ALA A 124 -0.58 10.92 -4.83
CA ALA A 124 -0.38 12.36 -4.95
C ALA A 124 1.07 12.73 -5.21
N THR A 125 1.25 13.81 -5.95
CA THR A 125 2.52 14.54 -6.07
C THR A 125 2.22 16.01 -5.87
N ARG A 126 2.98 16.68 -5.00
CA ARG A 126 2.91 18.13 -4.85
C ARG A 126 3.49 18.78 -6.09
N VAL A 127 2.72 19.65 -6.74
CA VAL A 127 3.07 20.34 -7.98
C VAL A 127 3.32 21.82 -7.68
N GLY A 128 4.56 22.26 -7.86
CA GLY A 128 5.02 23.64 -7.62
C GLY A 128 6.38 23.89 -8.24
#